data_AF-A0A024QG73-F1
#
_entry.id   AF-A0A024QG73-F1
#
_cell.length_a   1.000
_cell.length_b   1.000
_cell.length_c   1.000
_cell.angle_alpha   90.00
_cell.angle_beta   90.00
_cell.angle_gamma   90.00
#
_symmetry.space_group_name_H-M   'P 1'
#
loop_
_entity.id
_entity.type
_entity.pdbx_description
1 polymer ?
#
loop_
_entity_poly.entity_id
_entity_poly.type
_entity_poly.pdbx_seq_one_letter_code
_entity_poly.pdbx_strand_id
1 'polypeptide(L)'
;MELGTTLRRMRRNAGYSQEFFSEKMHMSRSNISKLESNKLDIRGRDLIRWAQETNSQDILIALVCNVDVASAGQMIADTLQSVGTILLGGLI
;
A
#
# COMPACT_ATOMS: atom_id res chain seq x y z
N MET A 1 12.03 4.65 2.20
CA MET A 1 10.76 3.90 2.10
C MET A 1 11.09 2.43 2.29
N GLU A 2 10.68 1.81 3.40
CA GLU A 2 11.02 0.40 3.67
C GLU A 2 10.06 -0.53 2.91
N LEU A 3 10.26 -0.72 1.61
CA LEU A 3 9.37 -1.52 0.73
C LEU A 3 9.04 -2.89 1.32
N GLY A 4 10.01 -3.58 1.91
CA GLY A 4 9.85 -4.86 2.59
C GLY A 4 8.85 -4.83 3.74
N THR A 5 8.80 -3.75 4.53
CA THR A 5 7.79 -3.62 5.60
C THR A 5 6.39 -3.46 5.03
N THR A 6 6.26 -2.79 3.88
CA THR A 6 4.99 -2.66 3.15
C THR A 6 4.54 -4.01 2.59
N LEU A 7 5.45 -4.77 1.96
CA LEU A 7 5.16 -6.13 1.47
C LEU A 7 4.69 -7.06 2.59
N ARG A 8 5.35 -6.97 3.77
CA ARG A 8 4.95 -7.72 4.96
C ARG A 8 3.56 -7.33 5.46
N ARG A 9 3.24 -6.03 5.44
CA ARG A 9 1.91 -5.52 5.81
C ARG A 9 0.84 -6.02 4.85
N MET A 10 1.05 -5.93 3.53
CA MET A 10 0.15 -6.46 2.50
C MET A 10 -0.17 -7.95 2.77
N ARG A 11 0.86 -8.79 2.96
CA ARG A 11 0.67 -10.21 3.24
C ARG A 11 -0.12 -10.47 4.52
N ARG A 12 0.22 -9.76 5.60
CA ARG A 12 -0.45 -9.91 6.91
C ARG A 12 -1.89 -9.46 6.88
N ASN A 13 -2.20 -8.37 6.18
CA ASN A 13 -3.57 -7.88 6.02
C ASN A 13 -4.44 -8.89 5.25
N ALA A 14 -3.85 -9.60 4.29
CA ALA A 14 -4.52 -10.70 3.60
C ALA A 14 -4.61 -12.01 4.43
N GLY A 15 -4.09 -12.02 5.67
CA GLY A 15 -4.17 -13.17 6.57
C GLY A 15 -3.22 -14.32 6.24
N TYR A 16 -2.24 -14.13 5.35
CA TYR A 16 -1.38 -15.21 4.89
C TYR A 16 -0.14 -15.40 5.78
N SER A 17 0.23 -16.66 6.05
CA SER A 17 1.55 -17.01 6.58
C SER A 17 2.63 -16.86 5.49
N GLN A 18 3.91 -16.77 5.87
CA GLN A 18 5.00 -16.73 4.86
C GLN A 18 5.08 -18.03 4.06
N GLU A 19 4.77 -19.17 4.68
CA GLU A 19 4.80 -20.48 4.04
C GLU A 19 3.71 -20.59 2.98
N PHE A 20 2.45 -20.35 3.35
CA PHE A 20 1.33 -20.34 2.42
C PHE A 20 1.52 -19.33 1.29
N PHE A 21 2.00 -18.13 1.62
CA PHE A 21 2.21 -17.10 0.61
C PHE A 21 3.37 -17.42 -0.35
N SER A 22 4.38 -18.15 0.13
CA SER A 22 5.49 -18.60 -0.71
C SER A 22 5.04 -19.58 -1.80
N GLU A 23 4.12 -20.49 -1.47
CA GLU A 23 3.49 -21.39 -2.43
C GLU A 23 2.68 -20.60 -3.47
N LYS A 24 1.86 -19.66 -3.00
CA LYS A 24 1.01 -18.79 -3.84
C LYS A 24 1.82 -17.94 -4.82
N MET A 25 2.98 -17.44 -4.39
CA MET A 25 3.88 -16.64 -5.23
C MET A 25 4.84 -17.49 -6.07
N HIS A 26 4.88 -18.82 -5.89
CA HIS A 26 5.89 -19.71 -6.45
C HIS A 26 7.33 -19.25 -6.13
N MET A 27 7.55 -18.84 -4.89
CA MET A 27 8.85 -18.41 -4.38
C MET A 27 9.20 -19.22 -3.13
N SER A 28 10.49 -19.34 -2.79
CA SER A 28 10.85 -19.96 -1.52
C SER A 28 10.40 -19.07 -0.34
N ARG A 29 10.04 -19.69 0.79
CA ARG A 29 9.76 -18.95 2.03
C ARG A 29 10.92 -18.04 2.44
N SER A 30 12.16 -18.47 2.19
CA SER A 30 13.36 -17.66 2.45
C SER A 30 13.37 -16.39 1.59
N ASN A 31 13.01 -16.48 0.31
CA ASN A 31 12.90 -15.30 -0.56
C ASN A 31 11.83 -14.33 -0.04
N ILE A 32 10.64 -14.83 0.32
CA ILE A 32 9.59 -14.00 0.95
C ILE A 32 10.15 -13.27 2.17
N SER A 33 10.85 -13.99 3.06
CA SER A 33 11.45 -13.37 4.25
C SER A 33 12.52 -12.33 3.93
N LYS A 34 13.35 -12.53 2.88
CA LYS A 34 14.37 -11.57 2.47
C LYS A 34 13.75 -10.32 1.86
N LEU A 35 12.72 -10.48 1.01
CA LEU A 35 11.94 -9.37 0.45
C LEU A 35 11.29 -8.54 1.57
N GLU A 36 10.66 -9.19 2.54
CA GLU A 36 10.02 -8.53 3.69
C GLU A 36 10.98 -7.84 4.67
N SER A 37 12.27 -8.18 4.60
CA SER A 37 13.32 -7.60 5.45
C SER A 37 14.27 -6.68 4.67
N ASN A 38 13.90 -6.28 3.45
CA ASN A 38 14.72 -5.44 2.58
C ASN A 38 16.12 -6.01 2.27
N LYS A 39 16.29 -7.33 2.40
CA LYS A 39 17.54 -8.05 2.07
C LYS A 39 17.57 -8.53 0.63
N LEU A 40 16.46 -8.42 -0.08
CA LEU A 40 16.31 -8.77 -1.48
C LEU A 40 15.34 -7.76 -2.11
N ASP A 41 15.68 -7.29 -3.30
CA ASP A 41 14.80 -6.41 -4.06
C ASP A 41 13.75 -7.21 -4.81
N ILE A 42 12.52 -6.70 -4.82
CA ILE A 42 11.42 -7.28 -5.58
C ILE A 42 11.45 -6.76 -7.02
N ARG A 43 11.26 -7.67 -7.99
CA ARG A 43 11.11 -7.27 -9.39
C ARG A 43 9.71 -6.68 -9.62
N GLY A 44 9.59 -5.70 -10.52
CA GLY A 44 8.30 -5.02 -10.76
C GLY A 44 7.14 -5.97 -11.09
N ARG A 45 7.38 -7.02 -11.89
CA ARG A 45 6.35 -8.04 -12.18
C ARG A 45 5.90 -8.79 -10.92
N ASP A 46 6.86 -9.15 -10.06
CA ASP A 46 6.59 -9.87 -8.82
C ASP A 46 5.85 -8.98 -7.82
N LEU A 47 6.13 -7.68 -7.81
CA LEU A 47 5.42 -6.69 -7.00
C LEU A 47 3.96 -6.52 -7.41
N ILE A 48 3.68 -6.44 -8.72
CA ILE A 48 2.30 -6.37 -9.24
C ILE A 48 1.53 -7.62 -8.83
N ARG A 49 2.13 -8.80 -9.03
CA ARG A 49 1.52 -10.07 -8.60
C ARG A 49 1.29 -10.10 -7.09
N TRP A 50 2.26 -9.64 -6.29
CA TRP A 50 2.13 -9.56 -4.84
C TRP A 50 0.86 -8.79 -4.43
N ALA A 51 0.66 -7.60 -5.01
CA ALA A 51 -0.50 -6.77 -4.74
C ALA A 51 -1.82 -7.43 -5.22
N GLN A 52 -1.80 -8.18 -6.32
CA GLN A 52 -2.95 -8.94 -6.79
C GLN A 52 -3.33 -10.06 -5.82
N GLU A 53 -2.35 -10.86 -5.37
CA GLU A 53 -2.60 -12.01 -4.51
C GLU A 53 -3.04 -11.61 -3.09
N THR A 54 -2.61 -10.45 -2.60
CA THR A 54 -3.00 -9.88 -1.30
C THR A 54 -4.19 -8.92 -1.38
N ASN A 55 -4.75 -8.68 -2.56
CA ASN A 55 -5.81 -7.69 -2.79
C ASN A 55 -5.43 -6.30 -2.22
N SER A 56 -4.22 -5.83 -2.55
CA SER A 56 -3.61 -4.59 -2.04
C SER A 56 -3.16 -3.66 -3.17
N GLN A 57 -3.93 -3.59 -4.26
CA GLN A 57 -3.63 -2.75 -5.43
C GLN A 57 -3.67 -1.25 -5.08
N ASP A 58 -4.52 -0.87 -4.12
CA ASP A 58 -4.58 0.47 -3.52
C ASP A 58 -3.24 0.89 -2.91
N ILE A 59 -2.62 0.00 -2.12
CA ILE A 59 -1.31 0.24 -1.50
C ILE A 59 -0.22 0.32 -2.58
N LEU A 60 -0.30 -0.53 -3.62
CA LEU A 60 0.64 -0.47 -4.74
C LEU A 60 0.57 0.87 -5.49
N ILE A 61 -0.64 1.37 -5.77
CA ILE A 61 -0.84 2.67 -6.42
C ILE A 61 -0.28 3.79 -5.55
N ALA A 62 -0.57 3.78 -4.25
CA ALA A 62 -0.03 4.77 -3.32
C ALA A 62 1.51 4.77 -3.30
N LEU A 63 2.12 3.59 -3.28
CA LEU A 63 3.57 3.41 -3.33
C LEU A 63 4.18 3.98 -4.63
N VAL A 64 3.61 3.65 -5.78
CA VAL A 64 4.14 4.06 -7.11
C VAL A 64 3.95 5.54 -7.35
N CYS A 65 2.79 6.09 -7.00
CA CYS A 65 2.50 7.51 -7.17
C CYS A 65 3.18 8.38 -6.12
N ASN A 66 3.88 7.78 -5.15
CA ASN A 66 4.44 8.45 -3.98
C ASN A 66 3.39 9.32 -3.26
N VAL A 67 2.12 8.89 -3.33
CA VAL A 67 1.00 9.57 -2.69
C VAL A 67 1.07 9.19 -1.23
N ASP A 68 1.49 10.14 -0.41
CA ASP A 68 1.33 10.01 1.03
C ASP A 68 -0.17 9.97 1.33
N VAL A 69 -0.66 8.87 1.90
CA VAL A 69 -2.08 8.76 2.27
C VAL A 69 -2.48 9.88 3.24
N ALA A 70 -1.52 10.43 3.99
CA ALA A 70 -1.73 11.61 4.82
C ALA A 70 -2.13 12.86 4.00
N SER A 71 -1.51 13.10 2.84
CA SER A 71 -1.84 14.26 2.02
C SER A 71 -3.19 14.11 1.31
N ALA A 72 -3.59 12.88 0.96
CA ALA A 72 -4.95 12.62 0.46
C ALA A 72 -6.04 12.94 1.51
N GLY A 73 -5.79 12.66 2.79
CA GLY A 73 -6.68 13.05 3.89
C GLY A 73 -6.81 14.57 4.05
N GLN A 74 -5.70 15.30 3.89
CA GLN A 74 -5.70 16.76 3.93
C GLN A 74 -6.54 17.36 2.80
N MET A 75 -6.45 16.84 1.58
CA MET A 75 -7.23 17.32 0.43
C MET A 75 -8.74 17.18 0.66
N ILE A 76 -9.18 16.10 1.31
CA ILE A 76 -10.59 15.89 1.67
C ILE A 76 -11.01 16.90 2.76
N ALA A 77 -10.16 17.13 3.76
CA ALA A 77 -10.43 18.08 4.83
C ALA A 77 -10.57 19.52 4.31
N ASP A 78 -9.68 19.94 3.41
CA ASP A 78 -9.69 21.29 2.82
C ASP A 78 -10.92 21.49 1.91
N THR A 79 -11.34 20.45 1.19
CA THR A 79 -12.57 20.47 0.38
C THR A 79 -13.83 20.59 1.26
N LEU A 80 -13.86 19.94 2.43
CA LEU A 80 -14.98 20.06 3.37
C LEU A 80 -15.04 21.46 4.02
N GLN A 81 -13.89 22.07 4.33
CA GLN A 81 -13.84 23.41 4.91
C GLN A 81 -14.26 24.51 3.92
N SER A 82 -13.88 24.39 2.65
CA SER A 82 -14.29 25.33 1.59
C SER A 82 -15.79 25.26 1.27
N VAL A 83 -16.39 24.08 1.29
CA VAL A 83 -17.85 23.93 1.16
C VAL A 83 -18.58 24.48 2.40
N GLY A 84 -18.01 24.29 3.59
CA GLY A 84 -18.52 24.86 4.83
C GLY A 84 -18.52 26.39 4.85
N THR A 85 -17.52 27.06 4.26
CA THR A 85 -17.48 28.53 4.15
C THR A 85 -18.50 29.07 3.15
N ILE A 86 -18.77 28.35 2.06
CA ILE A 86 -19.81 28.72 1.10
C ILE A 86 -21.21 28.58 1.71
N LEU A 87 -21.45 27.55 2.52
CA LEU A 87 -22.75 27.31 3.17
C LEU A 87 -23.01 28.18 4.42
N LEU A 88 -21.98 28.60 5.15
CA LEU A 88 -22.13 29.38 6.39
C LEU A 88 -21.92 30.89 6.26
N GLY A 89 -21.44 31.41 5.13
CA GLY A 89 -21.18 32.86 5.07
C GLY A 89 -20.81 33.48 3.74
N GLY A 90 -20.93 32.78 2.61
CA GLY A 90 -20.69 33.35 1.27
C GLY A 90 -21.78 34.32 0.80
N LEU A 91 -22.12 35.31 1.63
CA LEU A 91 -22.94 36.47 1.26
C LEU A 91 -22.66 37.69 2.16
N ILE A 92 -21.41 37.92 2.60
CA ILE A 92 -20.89 39.27 2.93
C ILE A 92 -19.36 39.28 2.70
#